data_AF-A0A258LQ86-F1
#
_entry.id   AF-A0A258LQ86-F1
#
_cell.length_a   1.000
_cell.length_b   1.000
_cell.length_c   1.000
_cell.angle_alpha   90.00
_cell.angle_beta   90.00
_cell.angle_gamma   90.00
#
_symmetry.space_group_name_H-M   'P 1'
#
loop_
_entity.id
_entity.type
_entity.pdbx_description
1 polymer ?
#
loop_
_entity_poly.entity_id
_entity_poly.type
_entity_poly.pdbx_seq_one_letter_code
_entity_poly.pdbx_strand_id
1 'polypeptide(L)'
;RIMSFTRAEAANLFEVIAAIEGLAAEMAALRMSAAQLRELDDLHARMLAHYRGQEKDPYFELNSAIHDRIVRLSGNPVLVATHGTLILRARRGRYMAILDPLRWAESVSEHDALMDAFHRRDPDAASRIWRRHLTRTGETVCGVLAAEAPEPQDATSQGAASPGAPPAA
;
A
#
# COMPACT_ATOMS: atom_id res chain seq x y z
N ARG A 1 12.89 -5.61 19.12
CA ARG A 1 12.02 -6.71 18.61
C ARG A 1 11.58 -6.30 17.21
N ILE A 2 12.00 -7.01 16.17
CA ILE A 2 11.47 -6.78 14.82
C ILE A 2 10.00 -7.22 14.90
N MET A 3 9.06 -6.28 14.78
CA MET A 3 7.65 -6.66 14.66
C MET A 3 7.52 -7.47 13.37
N SER A 4 6.96 -8.67 13.47
CA SER A 4 6.49 -9.40 12.29
C SER A 4 5.58 -8.47 11.49
N PHE A 5 5.63 -8.54 10.15
CA PHE A 5 4.68 -7.86 9.29
C PHE A 5 3.78 -8.95 8.71
N THR A 6 2.85 -9.43 9.52
CA THR A 6 1.93 -10.51 9.15
C THR A 6 0.88 -10.02 8.15
N ARG A 7 0.23 -10.95 7.44
CA ARG A 7 -0.90 -10.64 6.56
C ARG A 7 -2.02 -9.89 7.28
N ALA A 8 -2.36 -10.29 8.51
CA ALA A 8 -3.41 -9.63 9.29
C ALA A 8 -3.02 -8.19 9.66
N GLU A 9 -1.77 -7.95 10.05
CA GLU A 9 -1.26 -6.61 10.32
C GLU A 9 -1.24 -5.75 9.05
N ALA A 10 -0.87 -6.30 7.90
CA ALA A 10 -0.91 -5.60 6.62
C ALA A 10 -2.33 -5.20 6.24
N ALA A 11 -3.30 -6.11 6.35
CA ALA A 11 -4.71 -5.83 6.05
C ALA A 11 -5.25 -4.68 6.90
N ASN A 12 -5.09 -4.76 8.23
CA ASN A 12 -5.52 -3.71 9.16
C ASN A 12 -4.82 -2.36 8.89
N LEU A 13 -3.52 -2.41 8.57
CA LEU A 13 -2.75 -1.20 8.28
C LEU A 13 -3.24 -0.49 7.01
N PHE A 14 -3.41 -1.24 5.92
CA PHE A 14 -3.83 -0.67 4.63
C PHE A 14 -5.30 -0.21 4.64
N GLU A 15 -6.16 -0.84 5.44
CA GLU A 15 -7.53 -0.34 5.67
C GLU A 15 -7.51 1.08 6.25
N VAL A 16 -6.74 1.31 7.32
CA VAL A 16 -6.62 2.63 7.95
C VAL A 16 -5.91 3.62 7.03
N ILE A 17 -4.82 3.20 6.38
CA ILE A 17 -4.07 4.08 5.46
C ILE A 17 -4.92 4.52 4.28
N ALA A 18 -5.69 3.61 3.67
CA ALA A 18 -6.61 3.95 2.59
C ALA A 18 -7.60 5.02 3.04
N ALA A 19 -8.15 4.90 4.24
CA ALA A 19 -9.09 5.86 4.78
C ALA A 19 -8.48 7.24 5.00
N ILE A 20 -7.30 7.33 5.65
CA ILE A 20 -6.70 8.62 6.00
C ILE A 20 -6.09 9.33 4.80
N GLU A 21 -5.45 8.61 3.87
CA GLU A 21 -4.89 9.26 2.68
C GLU A 21 -6.01 9.62 1.69
N GLY A 22 -7.10 8.86 1.64
CA GLY A 22 -8.31 9.24 0.92
C GLY A 22 -8.87 10.59 1.38
N LEU A 23 -9.02 10.73 2.70
CA LEU A 23 -9.40 12.02 3.32
C LEU A 23 -8.38 13.12 3.01
N ALA A 24 -7.09 12.78 2.99
CA ALA A 24 -6.05 13.75 2.65
C ALA A 24 -6.16 14.23 1.20
N ALA A 25 -6.40 13.33 0.25
CA ALA A 25 -6.57 13.66 -1.16
C ALA A 25 -7.80 14.56 -1.38
N GLU A 26 -8.91 14.25 -0.72
CA GLU A 26 -10.12 15.09 -0.69
C GLU A 26 -9.82 16.52 -0.23
N MET A 27 -9.18 16.66 0.93
CA MET A 27 -8.79 17.96 1.49
C MET A 27 -7.78 18.68 0.59
N ALA A 28 -6.81 17.96 0.03
CA ALA A 28 -5.78 18.50 -0.83
C ALA A 28 -6.37 19.09 -2.11
N ALA A 29 -7.35 18.41 -2.74
CA ALA A 29 -8.05 18.90 -3.92
C ALA A 29 -8.68 20.29 -3.70
N LEU A 30 -9.23 20.52 -2.51
CA LEU A 30 -9.85 21.79 -2.12
C LEU A 30 -8.84 22.86 -1.69
N ARG A 31 -7.71 22.48 -1.08
CA ARG A 31 -6.81 23.39 -0.37
C ARG A 31 -5.54 23.75 -1.13
N MET A 32 -5.05 22.88 -2.02
CA MET A 32 -3.75 23.10 -2.67
C MET A 32 -3.79 24.32 -3.60
N SER A 33 -2.74 25.14 -3.60
CA SER A 33 -2.61 26.24 -4.54
C SER A 33 -2.25 25.73 -5.94
N ALA A 34 -2.42 26.57 -6.97
CA ALA A 34 -1.97 26.22 -8.32
C ALA A 34 -0.46 25.97 -8.40
N ALA A 35 0.35 26.64 -7.57
CA ALA A 35 1.79 26.39 -7.50
C ALA A 35 2.10 25.02 -6.91
N GLN A 36 1.39 24.62 -5.85
CA GLN A 36 1.55 23.31 -5.24
C GLN A 36 1.10 22.17 -6.17
N LEU A 37 0.05 22.39 -6.97
CA LEU A 37 -0.37 21.43 -7.99
C LEU A 37 0.71 21.24 -9.07
N ARG A 38 1.33 22.32 -9.55
CA ARG A 38 2.46 22.22 -10.50
C ARG A 38 3.66 21.47 -9.95
N GLU A 39 3.97 21.63 -8.67
CA GLU A 39 5.03 20.84 -8.02
C GLU A 39 4.68 19.35 -7.98
N LEU A 40 3.40 19.01 -7.78
CA LEU A 40 2.93 17.64 -7.80
C LEU A 40 2.96 17.06 -9.23
N ASP A 41 2.65 17.87 -10.25
CA ASP A 41 2.80 17.51 -11.66
C ASP A 41 4.27 17.18 -12.00
N ASP A 42 5.25 17.96 -11.51
CA ASP A 42 6.68 17.67 -11.73
C ASP A 42 7.10 16.33 -11.10
N LEU A 43 6.73 16.10 -9.85
CA LEU A 43 7.00 14.83 -9.16
C LEU A 43 6.39 13.66 -9.92
N HIS A 44 5.15 13.81 -10.39
CA HIS A 44 4.45 12.79 -11.15
C HIS A 44 5.10 12.53 -12.51
N ALA A 45 5.47 13.56 -13.27
CA ALA A 45 6.15 13.41 -14.55
C ALA A 45 7.48 12.66 -14.43
N ARG A 46 8.25 12.95 -13.37
CA ARG A 46 9.51 12.24 -13.07
C ARG A 46 9.26 10.80 -12.64
N MET A 47 8.20 10.54 -11.87
CA MET A 47 7.78 9.17 -11.52
C MET A 47 7.45 8.37 -12.79
N LEU A 48 6.71 8.94 -13.72
CA LEU A 48 6.39 8.31 -15.01
C LEU A 48 7.63 8.04 -15.87
N ALA A 49 8.63 8.94 -15.84
CA ALA A 49 9.89 8.72 -16.54
C ALA A 49 10.61 7.46 -16.04
N HIS A 50 10.72 7.28 -14.71
CA HIS A 50 11.30 6.07 -14.12
C HIS A 50 10.48 4.82 -14.40
N TYR A 51 9.13 4.92 -14.43
CA TYR A 51 8.28 3.80 -14.84
C TYR A 51 8.60 3.35 -16.28
N ARG A 52 8.70 4.30 -17.23
CA ARG A 52 9.03 4.01 -18.63
C ARG A 52 10.45 3.44 -18.79
N GLY A 53 11.39 3.89 -17.96
CA GLY A 53 12.74 3.34 -17.87
C GLY A 53 12.82 1.99 -17.15
N GLN A 54 11.71 1.48 -16.61
CA GLN A 54 11.64 0.27 -15.77
C GLN A 54 12.49 0.33 -14.49
N GLU A 55 12.72 1.53 -13.96
CA GLU A 55 13.57 1.80 -12.81
C GLU A 55 12.75 1.84 -11.51
N LYS A 56 12.59 0.68 -10.85
CA LYS A 56 11.67 0.52 -9.69
C LYS A 56 12.07 1.34 -8.46
N ASP A 57 13.35 1.37 -8.11
CA ASP A 57 13.81 2.07 -6.90
C ASP A 57 13.58 3.59 -6.97
N PRO A 58 14.05 4.31 -8.01
CA PRO A 58 13.78 5.73 -8.11
C PRO A 58 12.29 6.04 -8.36
N TYR A 59 11.55 5.16 -9.06
CA TYR A 59 10.09 5.23 -9.11
C TYR A 59 9.49 5.20 -7.71
N PHE A 60 9.90 4.26 -6.87
CA PHE A 60 9.33 4.07 -5.54
C PHE A 60 9.59 5.27 -4.62
N GLU A 61 10.76 5.89 -4.73
CA GLU A 61 11.08 7.09 -3.95
C GLU A 61 10.17 8.27 -4.33
N LEU A 62 9.98 8.52 -5.63
CA LEU A 62 9.06 9.58 -6.08
C LEU A 62 7.60 9.26 -5.77
N ASN A 63 7.20 8.01 -5.96
CA ASN A 63 5.88 7.52 -5.58
C ASN A 63 5.64 7.76 -4.07
N SER A 64 6.61 7.45 -3.21
CA SER A 64 6.53 7.72 -1.78
C SER A 64 6.44 9.23 -1.49
N ALA A 65 7.24 10.05 -2.17
CA ALA A 65 7.21 11.50 -2.03
C ALA A 65 5.87 12.12 -2.44
N ILE A 66 5.20 11.59 -3.48
CA ILE A 66 3.87 12.03 -3.93
C ILE A 66 2.82 11.78 -2.85
N HIS A 67 2.77 10.56 -2.27
CA HIS A 67 1.85 10.25 -1.16
C HIS A 67 2.06 11.20 0.02
N ASP A 68 3.31 11.38 0.45
CA ASP A 68 3.62 12.28 1.56
C ASP A 68 3.26 13.74 1.24
N ARG A 69 3.44 14.15 -0.02
CA ARG A 69 3.07 15.50 -0.48
C ARG A 69 1.56 15.71 -0.44
N ILE A 70 0.76 14.76 -0.92
CA ILE A 70 -0.70 14.81 -0.85
C ILE A 70 -1.17 14.94 0.60
N VAL A 71 -0.62 14.13 1.50
CA VAL A 71 -0.91 14.19 2.94
C VAL A 71 -0.61 15.56 3.52
N ARG A 72 0.54 16.17 3.20
CA ARG A 72 0.86 17.54 3.64
C ARG A 72 -0.06 18.60 3.01
N LEU A 73 -0.44 18.43 1.75
CA LEU A 73 -1.33 19.35 1.04
C LEU A 73 -2.77 19.31 1.56
N SER A 74 -3.14 18.29 2.33
CA SER A 74 -4.40 18.32 3.10
C SER A 74 -4.47 19.50 4.07
N GLY A 75 -3.34 20.09 4.47
CA GLY A 75 -3.30 21.20 5.44
C GLY A 75 -3.84 20.83 6.83
N ASN A 76 -3.93 19.53 7.15
CA ASN A 76 -4.41 19.04 8.43
C ASN A 76 -3.24 18.46 9.26
N PRO A 77 -2.72 19.19 10.27
CA PRO A 77 -1.55 18.74 11.01
C PRO A 77 -1.79 17.46 11.82
N VAL A 78 -3.03 17.19 12.25
CA VAL A 78 -3.39 15.95 12.95
C VAL A 78 -3.31 14.76 12.00
N LEU A 79 -3.81 14.93 10.77
CA LEU A 79 -3.72 13.90 9.73
C LEU A 79 -2.26 13.61 9.39
N VAL A 80 -1.45 14.66 9.17
CA VAL A 80 -0.02 14.52 8.86
C VAL A 80 0.73 13.76 9.95
N ALA A 81 0.50 14.12 11.23
CA ALA A 81 1.11 13.43 12.36
C ALA A 81 0.69 11.96 12.44
N THR A 82 -0.61 11.69 12.28
CA THR A 82 -1.16 10.32 12.30
C THR A 82 -0.57 9.46 11.20
N HIS A 83 -0.56 9.97 9.96
CA HIS A 83 0.04 9.28 8.81
C HIS A 83 1.52 8.96 9.03
N GLY A 84 2.30 9.91 9.57
CA GLY A 84 3.72 9.70 9.88
C GLY A 84 4.01 8.50 10.77
N THR A 85 3.10 8.17 11.71
CA THR A 85 3.27 6.99 12.59
C THR A 85 3.00 5.65 11.90
N LEU A 86 2.21 5.66 10.83
CA LEU A 86 1.74 4.47 10.11
C LEU A 86 2.59 4.19 8.86
N ILE A 87 2.99 5.24 8.15
CA ILE A 87 3.61 5.13 6.83
C ILE A 87 4.94 4.38 6.85
N LEU A 88 5.71 4.44 7.94
CA LEU A 88 6.96 3.70 8.09
C LEU A 88 6.77 2.18 7.94
N ARG A 89 5.65 1.64 8.45
CA ARG A 89 5.32 0.22 8.33
C ARG A 89 4.78 -0.09 6.94
N ALA A 90 3.97 0.82 6.39
CA ALA A 90 3.35 0.64 5.10
C ALA A 90 4.32 0.78 3.93
N ARG A 91 5.42 1.52 4.09
CA ARG A 91 6.46 1.69 3.06
C ARG A 91 7.01 0.34 2.59
N ARG A 92 7.25 -0.60 3.52
CA ARG A 92 7.68 -1.96 3.17
C ARG A 92 6.64 -2.68 2.31
N GLY A 93 5.36 -2.66 2.72
CA GLY A 93 4.29 -3.26 1.94
C GLY A 93 4.11 -2.61 0.57
N ARG A 94 4.15 -1.28 0.51
CA ARG A 94 4.06 -0.53 -0.76
C ARG A 94 5.18 -0.91 -1.73
N TYR A 95 6.40 -1.14 -1.23
CA TYR A 95 7.49 -1.62 -2.07
C TYR A 95 7.22 -3.04 -2.61
N MET A 96 6.76 -3.96 -1.76
CA MET A 96 6.36 -5.32 -2.19
C MET A 96 5.31 -5.28 -3.31
N ALA A 97 4.33 -4.38 -3.23
CA ALA A 97 3.29 -4.25 -4.24
C ALA A 97 3.81 -3.79 -5.63
N ILE A 98 4.90 -3.01 -5.68
CA ILE A 98 5.51 -2.55 -6.95
C ILE A 98 6.34 -3.65 -7.63
N LEU A 99 6.72 -4.70 -6.89
CA LEU A 99 7.42 -5.84 -7.48
C LEU A 99 6.50 -6.68 -8.40
N ASP A 100 5.18 -6.62 -8.18
CA ASP A 100 4.18 -7.18 -9.10
C ASP A 100 4.00 -6.24 -10.31
N PRO A 101 4.34 -6.69 -11.54
CA PRO A 101 4.26 -5.84 -12.74
C PRO A 101 2.84 -5.37 -13.08
N LEU A 102 1.82 -6.20 -12.83
CA LEU A 102 0.42 -5.86 -13.10
C LEU A 102 -0.04 -4.78 -12.12
N ARG A 103 0.25 -4.97 -10.83
CA ARG A 103 -0.06 -3.97 -9.80
C ARG A 103 0.67 -2.65 -10.05
N TRP A 104 1.94 -2.70 -10.48
CA TRP A 104 2.73 -1.52 -10.79
C TRP A 104 2.11 -0.70 -11.93
N ALA A 105 1.72 -1.36 -13.02
CA ALA A 105 1.05 -0.69 -14.14
C ALA A 105 -0.31 -0.07 -13.72
N GLU A 106 -1.10 -0.79 -12.92
CA GLU A 106 -2.36 -0.27 -12.38
C GLU A 106 -2.14 0.94 -11.46
N SER A 107 -1.09 0.91 -10.63
CA SER A 107 -0.72 2.02 -9.73
C SER A 107 -0.41 3.28 -10.52
N VAL A 108 0.28 3.16 -11.64
CA VAL A 108 0.59 4.30 -12.52
C VAL A 108 -0.68 4.93 -13.06
N SER A 109 -1.61 4.11 -13.58
CA SER A 109 -2.89 4.62 -14.09
C SER A 109 -3.75 5.28 -12.99
N GLU A 110 -3.69 4.76 -11.76
CA GLU A 110 -4.39 5.36 -10.61
C GLU A 110 -3.79 6.73 -10.23
N HIS A 111 -2.47 6.89 -10.34
CA HIS A 111 -1.81 8.20 -10.15
C HIS A 111 -2.20 9.20 -11.23
N ASP A 112 -2.19 8.80 -12.51
CA ASP A 112 -2.66 9.64 -13.63
C ASP A 112 -4.09 10.15 -13.35
N ALA A 113 -5.00 9.24 -12.98
CA ALA A 113 -6.39 9.57 -12.69
C ALA A 113 -6.54 10.51 -11.46
N LEU A 114 -5.67 10.37 -10.46
CA LEU A 114 -5.67 11.28 -9.31
C LEU A 114 -5.23 12.69 -9.71
N MET A 115 -4.18 12.82 -10.52
CA MET A 115 -3.71 14.12 -11.01
C MET A 115 -4.81 14.83 -11.79
N ASP A 116 -5.52 14.10 -12.65
CA ASP A 116 -6.70 14.59 -13.36
C ASP A 116 -7.81 15.10 -12.42
N ALA A 117 -8.06 14.38 -11.32
CA ALA A 117 -9.03 14.81 -10.31
C ALA A 117 -8.59 16.10 -9.59
N PHE A 118 -7.30 16.26 -9.31
CA PHE A 118 -6.76 17.50 -8.74
C PHE A 118 -6.87 18.68 -9.70
N HIS A 119 -6.58 18.48 -10.99
CA HIS A 119 -6.75 19.53 -12.02
C HIS A 119 -8.20 19.98 -12.14
N ARG A 120 -9.16 19.05 -12.03
CA ARG A 120 -10.60 19.36 -12.02
C ARG A 120 -11.12 19.88 -10.68
N ARG A 121 -10.30 19.92 -9.63
CA ARG A 121 -10.71 20.28 -8.26
C ARG A 121 -11.87 19.42 -7.77
N ASP A 122 -11.84 18.12 -8.06
CA ASP A 122 -12.88 17.15 -7.72
C ASP A 122 -12.47 16.35 -6.46
N PRO A 123 -12.88 16.79 -5.25
CA PRO A 123 -12.51 16.14 -4.00
C PRO A 123 -13.05 14.72 -3.89
N ASP A 124 -14.27 14.48 -4.37
CA ASP A 124 -14.92 13.18 -4.26
C ASP A 124 -14.22 12.15 -5.14
N ALA A 125 -13.85 12.54 -6.38
CA ALA A 125 -13.05 11.68 -7.24
C ALA A 125 -11.65 11.41 -6.65
N ALA A 126 -10.97 12.43 -6.13
CA ALA A 126 -9.66 12.28 -5.51
C ALA A 126 -9.70 11.28 -4.33
N SER A 127 -10.68 11.43 -3.43
CA SER A 127 -10.89 10.52 -2.30
C SER A 127 -11.15 9.08 -2.75
N ARG A 128 -12.07 8.88 -3.71
CA ARG A 128 -12.42 7.53 -4.22
C ARG A 128 -11.25 6.85 -4.91
N ILE A 129 -10.53 7.55 -5.78
CA ILE A 129 -9.38 7.01 -6.52
C ILE A 129 -8.30 6.59 -5.53
N TRP A 130 -7.97 7.46 -4.58
CA TRP A 130 -6.86 7.22 -3.66
C TRP A 130 -7.14 6.15 -2.61
N ARG A 131 -8.38 6.08 -2.11
CA ARG A 131 -8.84 4.95 -1.26
C ARG A 131 -8.68 3.63 -1.99
N ARG A 132 -9.20 3.54 -3.22
CA ARG A 132 -9.12 2.32 -4.04
C ARG A 132 -7.67 1.91 -4.31
N HIS A 133 -6.81 2.88 -4.66
CA HIS A 133 -5.40 2.66 -4.88
C HIS A 133 -4.73 1.96 -3.68
N LEU A 134 -4.96 2.47 -2.47
CA LEU A 134 -4.35 1.92 -1.25
C LEU A 134 -4.98 0.60 -0.80
N THR A 135 -6.30 0.42 -0.99
CA THR A 135 -6.96 -0.87 -0.76
C THR A 135 -6.36 -1.97 -1.64
N ARG A 136 -6.22 -1.72 -2.94
CA ARG A 136 -5.61 -2.68 -3.88
C ARG A 136 -4.14 -2.95 -3.57
N THR A 137 -3.40 -1.93 -3.17
CA THR A 137 -2.03 -2.12 -2.67
C THR A 137 -2.01 -3.06 -1.44
N GLY A 138 -2.94 -2.89 -0.50
CA GLY A 138 -3.08 -3.78 0.65
C GLY A 138 -3.43 -5.21 0.27
N GLU A 139 -4.34 -5.40 -0.70
CA GLU A 139 -4.70 -6.72 -1.24
C GLU A 139 -3.50 -7.43 -1.86
N THR A 140 -2.71 -6.74 -2.69
CA THR A 140 -1.47 -7.28 -3.26
C THR A 140 -0.49 -7.70 -2.18
N VAL A 141 -0.25 -6.84 -1.19
CA VAL A 141 0.66 -7.15 -0.07
C VAL A 141 0.19 -8.38 0.70
N CYS A 142 -1.12 -8.49 0.97
CA CYS A 142 -1.69 -9.66 1.63
C CYS A 142 -1.52 -10.93 0.81
N GLY A 143 -1.61 -10.85 -0.53
CA GLY A 143 -1.34 -11.96 -1.43
C GLY A 143 0.12 -12.42 -1.39
N VAL A 144 1.06 -11.47 -1.45
CA VAL A 144 2.51 -11.77 -1.35
C VAL A 144 2.84 -12.43 -0.01
N LEU A 145 2.36 -11.88 1.10
CA LEU A 145 2.61 -12.43 2.44
C LEU A 145 1.96 -13.80 2.66
N ALA A 146 0.89 -14.13 1.94
CA ALA A 146 0.27 -15.46 1.98
C ALA A 146 1.12 -16.49 1.22
N ALA A 147 1.73 -16.11 0.10
CA ALA A 147 2.59 -16.99 -0.69
C ALA A 147 3.95 -17.28 -0.02
N GLU A 148 4.42 -16.37 0.84
CA GLU A 148 5.66 -16.54 1.62
C GLU A 148 5.47 -17.35 2.92
N ALA A 149 4.22 -17.62 3.33
CA ALA A 149 3.97 -18.40 4.52
C ALA A 149 4.36 -19.87 4.26
N PRO A 150 5.19 -20.49 5.12
CA PRO A 150 5.47 -21.92 4.98
C PRO A 150 4.16 -22.71 5.09
N GLU A 151 3.97 -23.70 4.21
CA GLU A 151 2.84 -24.62 4.33
C GLU A 151 2.80 -25.18 5.76
N PRO A 152 1.62 -25.26 6.38
CA PRO A 152 1.51 -25.95 7.66
C PRO A 152 2.01 -27.38 7.45
N GLN A 153 3.15 -27.72 8.08
CA GLN A 153 3.62 -29.10 8.12
C GLN A 153 2.50 -29.92 8.75
N ASP A 154 1.90 -30.82 7.97
CA ASP A 154 0.88 -31.75 8.43
C ASP A 154 1.40 -32.47 9.69
N ALA A 155 0.86 -32.07 10.83
CA ALA A 155 0.98 -32.80 12.08
C ALA A 155 0.07 -34.03 11.99
N THR A 156 0.38 -34.97 11.10
CA THR A 156 -0.32 -36.25 11.03
C THR A 156 0.58 -37.35 10.47
N SER A 157 1.59 -37.73 11.24
CA SER A 157 2.05 -39.13 11.28
C SER A 157 2.93 -39.39 12.49
N GLN A 158 2.30 -39.59 13.66
CA GLN A 158 2.88 -40.49 14.65
C GLN A 158 1.88 -41.59 14.97
N GLY A 159 2.12 -42.72 14.30
CA GLY A 159 2.09 -44.04 14.89
C GLY A 159 0.77 -44.49 15.50
N ALA A 160 -0.07 -45.12 14.68
CA ALA A 160 -1.01 -46.12 15.16
C ALA A 160 -0.24 -47.20 15.95
N ALA A 161 -0.38 -47.20 17.27
CA ALA A 161 -0.02 -48.35 18.10
C ALA A 161 -1.19 -49.35 18.02
N SER A 162 -1.00 -50.46 17.31
CA SER A 162 -1.90 -51.62 17.40
C SER A 162 -1.67 -52.39 18.71
N PRO A 163 -2.72 -53.02 19.28
CA PRO A 163 -2.61 -53.76 20.53
C PRO A 163 -2.10 -55.18 20.27
N GLY A 164 -0.98 -55.55 20.91
CA GLY A 164 -0.50 -56.93 20.95
C GLY A 164 -1.21 -57.74 22.05
N ALA A 165 -1.82 -58.85 21.65
CA ALA A 165 -2.52 -59.84 22.48
C ALA A 165 -1.58 -60.58 23.48
N PRO A 166 -2.11 -61.29 24.50
CA PRO A 166 -1.37 -61.79 25.66
C PRO A 166 -0.79 -63.19 25.42
N PRO A 167 0.11 -63.70 26.27
CA PRO A 167 0.33 -65.14 26.41
C PRO A 167 -0.32 -65.70 27.69
N ALA A 168 -0.67 -66.98 27.59
CA ALA A 168 -1.37 -67.81 28.54
C ALA A 168 -0.43 -68.54 29.53
N ALA A 169 -1.07 -69.06 30.58
CA ALA A 169 -0.62 -69.97 31.66
C ALA A 169 0.07 -69.31 32.87
#